data_AF-A0A1W9YRC2-F1
#
_entry.id   AF-A0A1W9YRC2-F1
#
_cell.length_a   1.000
_cell.length_b   1.000
_cell.length_c   1.000
_cell.angle_alpha   90.00
_cell.angle_beta   90.00
_cell.angle_gamma   90.00
#
_symmetry.space_group_name_H-M   'P 1'
#
loop_
_entity.id
_entity.type
_entity.pdbx_description
1 polymer ?
#
loop_
_entity_poly.entity_id
_entity_poly.type
_entity_poly.pdbx_seq_one_letter_code
_entity_poly.pdbx_strand_id
1 'polypeptide(L)' 'MNVLQLEELLAESTGQGVAYVYNRGLGDSTAGCSCGWTGKRRRLKAAAEQDAWTHCARQGCGVSVPLVFPDRG' A
#
# COMPACT_ATOMS: atom_id res chain seq x y z
N MET A 1 2.25 21.94 -17.15
CA MET A 1 2.19 21.27 -15.84
C MET A 1 3.61 21.06 -15.35
N ASN A 2 3.95 21.58 -14.19
CA ASN A 2 5.27 21.42 -13.55
C ASN A 2 5.26 20.17 -12.65
N VAL A 3 6.38 19.43 -12.58
CA VAL A 3 6.57 18.23 -11.73
C VAL A 3 6.17 18.49 -10.28
N LEU A 4 6.45 19.68 -9.76
CA LEU A 4 6.09 20.07 -8.39
C LEU A 4 4.57 20.06 -8.16
N GLN A 5 3.76 20.46 -9.16
CA GLN A 5 2.31 20.42 -9.05
C GLN A 5 1.76 19.00 -9.10
N LEU A 6 2.49 18.07 -9.72
CA LEU A 6 2.13 16.65 -9.76
C LEU A 6 2.44 15.97 -8.43
N GLU A 7 3.57 16.30 -7.81
CA GLU A 7 3.93 15.85 -6.45
C GLU A 7 2.96 16.38 -5.41
N GLU A 8 2.54 17.64 -5.53
CA GLU A 8 1.58 18.28 -4.62
C GLU A 8 0.16 17.72 -4.82
N LEU A 9 -0.27 17.43 -6.05
CA LEU A 9 -1.51 16.69 -6.31
C LEU A 9 -1.47 15.24 -5.81
N LEU A 10 -0.31 14.57 -5.90
CA LEU A 10 -0.11 13.23 -5.34
C LEU A 10 -0.11 13.27 -3.80
N ALA A 11 0.47 14.31 -3.20
CA ALA A 11 0.50 14.54 -1.75
C ALA A 11 -0.86 14.99 -1.18
N GLU A 12 -1.63 15.80 -1.93
CA GLU A 12 -2.98 16.24 -1.56
C GLU A 12 -4.03 15.15 -1.83
N SER A 13 -3.74 14.19 -2.72
CA SER A 13 -4.62 13.05 -2.96
C SER A 13 -4.61 12.01 -1.84
N THR A 14 -3.82 12.16 -0.77
CA THR A 14 -3.75 11.22 0.36
C THR A 14 -5.10 11.09 1.05
N GLY A 15 -5.97 10.26 0.49
CA GLY A 15 -7.22 9.84 1.07
C GLY A 15 -6.94 9.09 2.36
N GLN A 16 -7.07 9.77 3.49
CA GLN A 16 -7.29 9.31 4.87
C GLN A 16 -6.48 8.10 5.44
N GLY A 17 -5.52 7.51 4.73
CA GLY A 17 -4.75 6.38 5.23
C GLY A 17 -3.52 6.01 4.41
N VAL A 18 -2.70 5.13 4.99
CA VAL A 18 -1.44 4.65 4.44
C VAL A 18 -1.49 3.14 4.30
N ALA A 19 -1.26 2.66 3.08
CA ALA A 19 -1.22 1.24 2.74
C ALA A 19 0.17 0.63 3.04
N TYR A 20 0.17 -0.61 3.52
CA TYR A 20 1.37 -1.38 3.84
C TYR A 20 1.15 -2.86 3.49
N VAL A 21 2.23 -3.61 3.35
CA VAL A 21 2.20 -5.07 3.16
C VAL A 21 2.96 -5.73 4.29
N TYR A 22 2.31 -6.67 4.97
CA TYR A 22 2.97 -7.61 5.87
C TYR A 22 3.36 -8.87 5.09
N ASN A 23 4.64 -9.23 5.15
CA ASN A 23 5.13 -10.51 4.64
C ASN A 23 5.37 -11.45 5.84
N ARG A 24 4.44 -12.38 6.09
CA ARG A 24 4.48 -13.32 7.23
C ARG A 24 5.18 -14.65 6.90
N GLY A 25 6.19 -14.59 6.03
CA GLY A 25 6.91 -15.77 5.55
C GLY A 25 6.30 -16.42 4.30
N LEU A 26 6.69 -17.67 4.04
CA LEU A 26 6.45 -18.33 2.76
C LEU A 26 4.94 -18.48 2.48
N GLY A 27 4.46 -17.72 1.50
CA GLY A 27 3.08 -17.84 1.03
C GLY A 27 2.02 -17.06 1.81
N ASP A 28 2.41 -16.21 2.77
CA ASP A 28 1.46 -15.46 3.62
C ASP A 28 1.76 -13.94 3.60
N SER A 29 1.55 -13.31 2.45
CA SER A 29 1.63 -11.85 2.31
C SER A 29 0.25 -11.22 2.29
N THR A 30 0.05 -10.13 3.04
CA THR A 30 -1.25 -9.44 3.12
C THR A 30 -1.06 -7.93 3.11
N ALA A 31 -1.81 -7.23 2.26
CA ALA A 31 -1.89 -5.77 2.28
C ALA A 31 -2.91 -5.29 3.31
N GLY A 32 -2.65 -4.15 3.93
CA GLY A 32 -3.60 -3.43 4.77
C GLY A 32 -3.45 -1.92 4.57
N CYS A 33 -4.40 -1.16 5.07
CA CYS A 33 -4.35 0.30 5.05
C CYS A 33 -4.89 0.86 6.37
N SER A 34 -4.30 1.94 6.87
CA SER A 34 -4.78 2.62 8.08
C SER A 34 -6.18 3.24 7.94
N CYS A 35 -6.74 3.26 6.73
CA CYS A 35 -8.16 3.60 6.49
C CYS A 35 -9.14 2.48 6.89
N GLY A 36 -8.64 1.33 7.36
CA GLY A 36 -9.44 0.17 7.79
C GLY A 36 -9.59 -0.94 6.75
N TRP A 37 -9.07 -0.73 5.53
CA TRP A 37 -9.09 -1.76 4.50
C TRP A 37 -8.05 -2.87 4.77
N THR A 38 -8.44 -4.12 4.53
CA THR A 38 -7.56 -5.30 4.57
C THR A 38 -7.68 -6.08 3.27
N GLY A 39 -6.55 -6.34 2.61
CA GLY A 39 -6.46 -7.12 1.40
C GLY A 39 -6.59 -8.62 1.63
N LYS A 40 -6.71 -9.38 0.54
CA LYS A 40 -6.74 -10.84 0.59
C LYS A 40 -5.33 -11.36 0.88
N ARG A 41 -5.24 -12.49 1.61
CA ARG A 41 -3.98 -13.22 1.75
C ARG A 41 -3.48 -13.69 0.38
N ARG A 42 -2.22 -13.41 0.05
CA ARG A 42 -1.56 -13.77 -1.20
C ARG A 42 -0.35 -14.64 -0.93
N ARG A 43 -0.14 -15.63 -1.81
CA ARG A 43 1.07 -16.46 -1.80
C ARG A 43 2.32 -15.71 -2.24
N LEU A 44 2.15 -14.74 -3.14
CA LEU A 44 3.24 -13.92 -3.65
C LEU A 44 3.19 -12.54 -3.02
N LYS A 45 4.34 -12.09 -2.50
CA LYS A 45 4.55 -10.73 -1.99
C LYS A 45 4.14 -9.68 -3.04
N ALA A 46 4.54 -9.87 -4.30
CA ALA A 46 4.20 -8.97 -5.41
C ALA A 46 2.67 -8.83 -5.61
N ALA A 47 1.90 -9.89 -5.39
CA ALA A 47 0.45 -9.81 -5.50
C ALA A 47 -0.18 -8.99 -4.35
N ALA A 48 0.38 -9.09 -3.14
CA ALA A 48 -0.05 -8.24 -2.03
C ALA A 48 0.35 -6.77 -2.24
N GLU A 49 1.53 -6.51 -2.79
CA GLU A 49 1.92 -5.15 -3.21
C GLU A 49 0.96 -4.57 -4.25
N GLN A 50 0.57 -5.37 -5.25
CA GLN A 50 -0.40 -4.95 -6.26
C GLN A 50 -1.76 -4.62 -5.64
N ASP A 51 -2.21 -5.38 -4.65
CA ASP A 51 -3.44 -5.09 -3.92
C ASP A 51 -3.35 -3.72 -3.20
N ALA A 52 -2.21 -3.41 -2.57
CA ALA A 52 -1.97 -2.13 -1.92
C ALA A 52 -1.99 -0.96 -2.91
N TRP A 53 -1.29 -1.08 -4.04
CA TRP A 53 -1.29 -0.06 -5.11
C TRP A 53 -2.68 0.14 -5.71
N THR A 54 -3.41 -0.95 -5.95
CA THR A 54 -4.78 -0.88 -6.48
C THR A 54 -5.71 -0.17 -5.50
N HIS A 55 -5.56 -0.41 -4.20
CA HIS A 55 -6.32 0.28 -3.17
C HIS A 55 -6.01 1.79 -3.16
N CYS A 56 -4.73 2.15 -3.16
CA CYS A 56 -4.26 3.55 -3.20
C CYS A 56 -4.83 4.28 -4.43
N ALA A 57 -4.72 3.67 -5.61
CA ALA A 57 -5.24 4.25 -6.85
C ALA A 57 -6.77 4.46 -6.85
N ARG A 58 -7.52 3.65 -6.09
CA ARG A 58 -8.99 3.74 -6.01
C ARG A 58 -9.48 4.70 -4.93
N GLN A 59 -8.78 4.78 -3.80
CA GLN A 59 -9.22 5.50 -2.60
C GLN A 59 -8.43 6.77 -2.33
N GLY A 60 -7.34 7.01 -3.07
CA GLY A 60 -6.39 8.08 -2.80
C GLY A 60 -5.44 7.79 -1.64
N CYS A 61 -5.50 6.63 -0.98
CA CYS A 61 -4.57 6.34 0.12
C CYS A 61 -3.11 6.40 -0.33
N GLY A 62 -2.21 6.80 0.57
CA GLY A 62 -0.77 6.79 0.30
C GLY A 62 -0.17 5.38 0.47
N VAL A 63 1.05 5.18 -0.04
CA VAL A 63 1.84 3.98 0.25
C VAL A 63 2.88 4.25 1.33
N SER A 64 3.09 3.28 2.22
CA SER A 64 4.17 3.36 3.22
C SER A 64 5.56 3.21 2.58
N VAL A 65 6.57 3.70 3.29
CA VAL A 65 7.98 3.53 2.94
C VAL A 65 8.71 2.89 4.13
N PRO A 66 9.18 1.63 4.03
CA PRO A 66 9.00 0.72 2.89
C PRO A 66 7.56 0.22 2.77
N LEU A 67 7.09 -0.05 1.54
CA LEU A 67 5.76 -0.61 1.31
C LEU A 67 5.60 -2.00 1.94
N VAL A 68 6.68 -2.78 1.95
CA VAL A 68 6.67 -4.14 2.50
C VAL A 68 7.52 -4.19 3.75
N PHE A 69 6.86 -4.51 4.85
CA PHE A 69 7.53 -4.80 6.10
C PHE A 69 7.98 -6.26 6.11
N PRO A 70 9.25 -6.53 6.41
CA PRO A 70 9.72 -7.89 6.63
C PRO A 70 9.01 -8.47 7.86
N ASP A 71 8.92 -9.80 7.91
CA ASP A 71 8.33 -10.49 9.04
C ASP A 71 9.06 -10.10 10.33
N ARG A 72 8.30 -9.83 11.40
CA ARG A 72 8.86 -9.82 12.75
C ARG A 72 8.78 -11.26 13.23
N GLY A 73 9.76 -12.06 12.83
CA GLY A 73 9.92 -13.44 13.30
C GLY A 73 9.89 -13.53 14.82
#